data_AF-A0A1E4FGJ0-F1
#
_entry.id   AF-A0A1E4FGJ0-F1
#
_cell.length_a   1.000
_cell.length_b   1.000
_cell.length_c   1.000
_cell.angle_alpha   90.00
_cell.angle_beta   90.00
_cell.angle_gamma   90.00
#
_symmetry.space_group_name_H-M   'P 1'
#
loop_
_entity.id
_entity.type
_entity.pdbx_description
1 polymer ?
#
loop_
_entity_poly.entity_id
_entity_poly.type
_entity_poly.pdbx_seq_one_letter_code
_entity_poly.pdbx_strand_id
1 'polypeptide(L)'
;MTRYGDEIERKRHDRAIGVWDNEGGASARAPSDEQYGRRIEADRSWTIYHVFTGVPASREGLEMIGLSRSVATDGMLSLNRRNEV
;
A
#
# COMPACT_ATOMS: atom_id res chain seq x y z
N MET A 1 -14.09 21.89 36.97
CA MET A 1 -13.76 20.46 36.75
C MET A 1 -13.36 20.25 35.29
N THR A 2 -12.15 20.67 34.90
CA THR A 2 -11.66 20.58 33.50
C THR A 2 -10.33 19.83 33.38
N ARG A 3 -9.62 19.64 34.49
CA ARG A 3 -8.27 19.03 34.52
C ARG A 3 -8.23 17.55 34.12
N TYR A 4 -9.32 16.81 34.36
CA TYR A 4 -9.38 15.37 34.05
C TYR A 4 -9.58 15.09 32.56
N GLY A 5 -10.24 15.98 31.82
CA GLY A 5 -10.41 15.85 30.36
C GLY A 5 -9.08 16.05 29.63
N ASP A 6 -8.33 17.08 30.03
CA ASP A 6 -7.03 17.41 29.43
C ASP A 6 -6.00 16.28 29.61
N GLU A 7 -6.00 15.57 30.75
CA GLU A 7 -5.13 14.42 30.97
C GLU A 7 -5.48 13.20 30.12
N ILE A 8 -6.77 12.98 29.83
CA ILE A 8 -7.24 11.88 28.96
C ILE A 8 -6.80 12.15 27.52
N GLU A 9 -6.99 13.39 27.04
CA GLU A 9 -6.60 13.79 25.69
C GLU A 9 -5.07 13.80 25.53
N ARG A 10 -4.32 14.28 26.53
CA ARG A 10 -2.86 14.21 26.53
C ARG A 10 -2.36 12.77 26.48
N LYS A 11 -2.94 11.84 27.25
CA LYS A 11 -2.57 10.41 27.20
C LYS A 11 -2.90 9.75 25.86
N ARG A 12 -4.02 10.13 25.24
CA ARG A 12 -4.37 9.67 23.88
C ARG A 12 -3.38 10.17 22.84
N HIS A 13 -3.00 11.44 22.94
CA HIS A 13 -2.03 12.07 22.06
C HIS A 13 -0.63 11.45 22.21
N ASP A 14 -0.16 11.26 23.45
CA ASP A 14 1.12 10.60 23.75
C ASP A 14 1.16 9.16 23.20
N ARG A 15 0.04 8.43 23.31
CA ARG A 15 -0.09 7.08 22.73
C ARG A 15 -0.10 7.10 21.20
N ALA A 16 -0.77 8.08 20.58
CA ALA A 16 -0.80 8.22 19.12
C ALA A 16 0.58 8.56 18.55
N ILE A 17 1.33 9.45 19.20
CA ILE A 17 2.72 9.77 18.82
C ILE A 17 3.61 8.55 18.97
N GLY A 18 3.49 7.79 20.06
CA GLY A 18 4.28 6.58 20.25
C GLY A 18 4.05 5.52 19.17
N VAL A 19 2.81 5.38 18.68
CA VAL A 19 2.48 4.50 17.55
C VAL A 19 3.09 5.04 16.25
N TRP A 20 2.94 6.34 15.98
CA TRP A 20 3.49 6.99 14.78
C TRP A 20 5.02 6.91 14.69
N ASP A 21 5.72 7.13 15.81
CA ASP A 21 7.19 7.07 15.88
C ASP A 21 7.69 5.63 15.70
N ASN A 22 6.99 4.65 16.29
CA ASN A 22 7.28 3.23 16.10
C ASN A 22 7.02 2.73 14.66
N GLU A 23 6.11 3.39 13.93
CA GLU A 23 5.82 3.12 12.51
C GLU A 23 6.74 3.91 11.54
N GLY A 24 7.70 4.68 12.07
CA GLY A 24 8.62 5.48 11.26
C GLY A 24 7.93 6.64 10.54
N GLY A 25 6.83 7.14 11.10
CA GLY A 25 6.05 8.23 10.56
C GLY A 25 5.19 7.91 9.35
N ALA A 26 5.09 6.62 8.98
CA ALA A 26 4.16 6.16 7.96
C ALA A 26 2.72 6.35 8.46
N SER A 27 1.96 7.23 7.82
CA SER A 27 0.51 7.31 8.06
C SER A 27 -0.06 5.95 7.73
N ALA A 28 -0.69 5.29 8.72
CA ALA A 28 -1.42 4.03 8.56
C ALA A 28 -2.12 3.98 7.19
N ARG A 29 -1.57 3.17 6.28
CA ARG A 29 -2.02 2.91 4.90
C ARG A 29 -2.83 4.05 4.29
N ALA A 30 -2.15 5.03 3.71
CA ALA A 30 -2.85 5.96 2.84
C ALA A 30 -3.43 5.17 1.64
N PRO A 31 -4.60 5.53 1.09
CA PRO A 31 -5.13 4.88 -0.12
C PRO A 31 -4.17 4.96 -1.32
N SER A 32 -3.24 5.92 -1.29
CA SER A 32 -2.10 6.04 -2.22
C SER A 32 -1.02 4.95 -2.07
N ASP A 33 -1.12 4.09 -1.07
CA ASP A 33 -0.13 3.04 -0.79
C ASP A 33 -0.33 1.82 -1.69
N GLU A 34 -1.52 1.65 -2.29
CA GLU A 34 -1.76 0.58 -3.25
C GLU A 34 -1.36 0.97 -4.68
N GLN A 35 -0.12 1.41 -4.85
CA GLN A 35 0.45 1.63 -6.18
C GLN A 35 1.08 0.35 -6.71
N TYR A 36 0.77 0.05 -7.97
CA TYR A 36 1.28 -1.11 -8.68
C TYR A 36 2.19 -0.69 -9.83
N GLY A 37 3.33 -1.36 -9.91
CA GLY A 37 4.27 -1.29 -11.01
C GLY A 37 4.31 -2.60 -11.79
N ARG A 38 5.14 -2.66 -12.82
CA ARG A 38 5.40 -3.90 -13.56
C ARG A 38 6.86 -4.01 -13.95
N ARG A 39 7.39 -5.23 -13.95
CA ARG A 39 8.78 -5.54 -14.33
C ARG A 39 8.81 -6.67 -15.34
N ILE A 40 9.92 -6.76 -16.07
CA ILE A 40 10.23 -7.87 -16.95
C ILE A 40 11.04 -8.91 -16.19
N GLU A 41 10.66 -10.19 -16.32
CA GLU A 41 11.35 -11.33 -15.72
C GLU A 41 12.37 -11.94 -16.72
N ALA A 42 13.20 -12.87 -16.24
CA ALA A 42 14.26 -13.48 -17.06
C ALA A 42 13.74 -14.24 -18.30
N ASP A 43 12.52 -14.79 -18.22
CA ASP A 43 11.83 -15.46 -19.32
C ASP A 43 11.12 -14.48 -20.29
N ARG A 44 11.32 -13.17 -20.09
CA ARG A 44 10.66 -12.05 -20.80
C ARG A 44 9.16 -11.93 -20.56
N SER A 45 8.62 -12.66 -19.59
CA SER A 45 7.28 -12.41 -19.09
C SER A 45 7.26 -11.15 -18.22
N TRP A 46 6.05 -10.68 -17.92
CA TRP A 46 5.84 -9.53 -17.07
C TRP A 46 5.16 -9.92 -15.77
N THR A 47 5.62 -9.32 -14.67
CA THR A 47 5.01 -9.41 -13.35
C THR A 47 4.51 -8.03 -12.93
N ILE A 48 3.26 -7.96 -12.48
CA ILE A 48 2.74 -6.78 -11.76
C ILE A 48 3.07 -6.95 -10.28
N TYR A 49 3.59 -5.90 -9.65
CA TYR A 49 3.99 -5.93 -8.23
C TYR A 49 3.55 -4.66 -7.51
N HIS A 50 3.40 -4.77 -6.18
CA HIS A 50 3.11 -3.64 -5.33
C HIS A 50 4.38 -2.79 -5.12
N VAL A 51 4.35 -1.50 -5.46
CA VAL A 51 5.56 -0.64 -5.56
C VAL A 51 6.34 -0.58 -4.24
N PHE A 52 5.63 -0.55 -3.12
CA PHE A 52 6.28 -0.45 -1.80
C PHE A 52 6.82 -1.77 -1.25
N THR A 53 6.20 -2.91 -1.55
CA THR A 53 6.60 -4.21 -0.97
C THR A 53 7.38 -5.08 -1.95
N GLY A 54 7.27 -4.81 -3.26
CA GLY A 54 7.84 -5.63 -4.33
C GLY A 54 7.14 -6.97 -4.57
N VAL A 55 6.15 -7.31 -3.73
CA VAL A 55 5.39 -8.57 -3.79
C VAL A 55 4.51 -8.59 -5.05
N PRO A 56 4.42 -9.72 -5.75
CA PRO A 56 3.49 -9.86 -6.88
C PRO A 56 2.06 -9.49 -6.50
N ALA A 57 1.40 -8.74 -7.37
CA ALA A 57 -0.01 -8.44 -7.22
C ALA A 57 -0.84 -9.72 -7.42
N SER A 58 -1.96 -9.82 -6.73
CA SER A 58 -2.94 -10.88 -6.95
C SER A 58 -4.29 -10.30 -7.36
N ARG A 59 -4.99 -11.00 -8.25
CA ARG A 59 -6.35 -10.68 -8.66
C ARG A 59 -7.16 -11.97 -8.63
N GLU A 60 -8.27 -11.96 -7.90
CA GLU A 60 -9.10 -13.17 -7.70
C GLU A 60 -8.30 -14.36 -7.13
N GLY A 61 -7.29 -14.09 -6.29
CA GLY A 61 -6.42 -15.11 -5.72
C GLY A 61 -5.34 -15.66 -6.66
N LEU A 62 -5.26 -15.19 -7.91
CA LEU A 62 -4.20 -15.57 -8.87
C LEU A 62 -3.11 -14.51 -8.91
N GLU A 63 -1.85 -14.94 -8.80
CA GLU A 63 -0.70 -14.06 -8.96
C GLU A 63 -0.60 -13.53 -10.39
N MET A 64 -0.33 -12.24 -10.52
CA MET A 64 -0.22 -11.54 -11.80
C MET A 64 1.22 -11.63 -12.35
N ILE A 65 1.69 -12.87 -12.53
CA ILE A 65 3.01 -13.26 -13.06
C ILE A 65 2.87 -13.91 -14.44
N GLY A 66 3.97 -14.05 -15.18
CA GLY A 66 3.96 -14.78 -16.45
C GLY A 66 3.16 -14.08 -17.56
N LEU A 67 2.88 -12.77 -17.42
CA LEU A 67 1.97 -12.05 -18.29
C LEU A 67 2.65 -11.59 -19.58
N SER A 68 1.85 -11.41 -20.64
CA SER A 68 2.30 -10.64 -21.81
C SER A 68 2.40 -9.15 -21.45
N ARG A 69 3.19 -8.40 -22.24
CA ARG A 69 3.37 -6.96 -22.02
C ARG A 69 2.05 -6.18 -22.01
N SER A 70 1.12 -6.49 -22.92
CA SER A 70 -0.18 -5.81 -22.99
C SER A 70 -1.01 -6.09 -21.75
N VAL A 71 -1.17 -7.37 -21.39
CA VAL A 71 -1.94 -7.81 -20.21
C VAL A 71 -1.38 -7.19 -18.92
N ALA A 72 -0.05 -7.15 -18.78
CA ALA A 72 0.59 -6.50 -17.63
C ALA A 72 0.37 -4.98 -17.60
N THR A 73 0.30 -4.31 -18.75
CA THR A 73 0.02 -2.86 -18.83
C THR A 73 -1.43 -2.59 -18.40
N ASP A 74 -2.37 -3.30 -19.00
CA ASP A 74 -3.79 -3.08 -18.78
C ASP A 74 -4.19 -3.45 -17.36
N GLY A 75 -3.63 -4.55 -16.84
CA GLY A 75 -3.81 -4.98 -15.46
C GLY A 75 -3.30 -3.94 -14.46
N MET A 76 -2.08 -3.44 -14.64
CA MET A 76 -1.48 -2.43 -13.76
C MET A 76 -2.29 -1.13 -13.75
N LEU A 77 -2.69 -0.63 -14.93
CA LEU A 77 -3.53 0.56 -15.04
C LEU A 77 -4.90 0.35 -14.39
N SER A 78 -5.48 -0.84 -14.55
CA SER A 78 -6.76 -1.16 -13.91
C SER A 78 -6.66 -1.23 -12.39
N LEU A 79 -5.55 -1.71 -11.83
CA LEU A 79 -5.33 -1.72 -10.39
C LEU A 79 -5.14 -0.30 -9.86
N ASN A 80 -4.27 0.50 -10.50
CA ASN A 80 -4.00 1.87 -10.04
C ASN A 80 -5.24 2.77 -10.13
N ARG A 81 -6.12 2.60 -11.13
CA ARG A 81 -7.39 3.35 -11.21
C ARG A 81 -8.40 2.99 -10.12
N ARG A 82 -8.37 1.76 -9.59
CA ARG A 82 -9.27 1.35 -8.50
C ARG A 82 -8.90 1.99 -7.16
N ASN A 83 -7.68 2.50 -7.06
CA ASN A 83 -7.09 2.98 -5.82
C ASN A 83 -7.08 4.53 -5.74
N GLU A 84 -7.66 5.21 -6.74
CA GLU A 84 -7.73 6.67 -6.86
C GLU A 84 -9.03 7.26 -6.26
N VAL A 85 -9.49 6.74 -5.10
CA VAL A 85 -10.75 7.20 -4.43
C VAL A 85 -10.54 8.52 -3.70
#